data_AF-A0A9P6S7I7-F1
#
_entry.id   AF-A0A9P6S7I7-F1
#
_cell.length_a   1.000
_cell.length_b   1.000
_cell.length_c   1.000
_cell.angle_alpha   90.00
_cell.angle_beta   90.00
_cell.angle_gamma   90.00
#
_symmetry.space_group_name_H-M   'P 1'
#
loop_
_entity.id
_entity.type
_entity.pdbx_description
1 polymer ?
#
loop_
_entity_poly.entity_id
_entity_poly.type
_entity_poly.pdbx_seq_one_letter_code
_entity_poly.pdbx_strand_id
1 'polypeptide(L)'
;MLSASVLERALSSLCNAKSKGVIGVGIDVLHMPRLKAVLGRRPDRFLTRVLTKAELGDFQKLKDEVGGQVDHDRAVQFVGARWALKEATYKALTPLHKLTWQDVTVIKDQGTEAHDNIVATESGRYVDQLSHC
;
A
#
# COMPACT_ATOMS: atom_id res chain seq x y z
N MET A 1 -14.64 40.15 4.11
CA MET A 1 -15.10 39.01 4.95
C MET A 1 -14.58 37.73 4.31
N LEU A 2 -13.49 37.14 4.84
CA LEU A 2 -13.01 35.84 4.36
C LEU A 2 -13.99 34.76 4.80
N SER A 3 -14.49 33.95 3.86
CA SER A 3 -15.43 32.86 4.11
C SER A 3 -14.82 31.82 5.06
N ALA A 4 -15.63 31.25 5.97
CA ALA A 4 -15.22 30.16 6.87
C ALA A 4 -14.51 29.00 6.14
N SER A 5 -14.86 28.77 4.87
CA SER A 5 -14.23 27.77 4.01
C SER A 5 -12.74 28.01 3.72
N VAL A 6 -12.28 29.27 3.73
CA VAL A 6 -10.86 29.64 3.53
C VAL A 6 -10.07 29.37 4.81
N LEU A 7 -10.67 29.64 5.97
CA LEU A 7 -10.06 29.38 7.27
C LEU A 7 -9.92 27.86 7.53
N GLU A 8 -10.93 27.06 7.20
CA GLU A 8 -10.85 25.59 7.33
C GLU A 8 -9.76 24.97 6.45
N ARG A 9 -9.59 25.47 5.22
CA ARG A 9 -8.50 25.03 4.32
C ARG A 9 -7.12 25.41 4.87
N ALA A 10 -6.99 26.61 5.45
CA ALA A 10 -5.74 27.07 6.05
C ALA A 10 -5.39 26.29 7.33
N LEU A 11 -6.38 25.96 8.16
CA LEU A 11 -6.20 25.14 9.37
C LEU A 11 -5.87 23.68 9.03
N SER A 12 -6.50 23.11 8.00
CA SER A 12 -6.14 21.78 7.47
C SER A 12 -4.72 21.74 6.91
N SER A 13 -4.28 22.83 6.24
CA SER A 13 -2.92 22.99 5.74
C SER A 13 -1.89 23.16 6.87
N LEU A 14 -2.22 23.87 7.94
CA LEU A 14 -1.36 24.06 9.12
C LEU A 14 -1.18 22.78 9.95
N CYS A 15 -2.22 21.93 10.06
CA CYS A 15 -2.08 20.59 10.65
C CYS A 15 -1.17 19.65 9.83
N ASN A 16 -0.98 19.93 8.55
CA ASN A 16 -0.13 19.15 7.65
C ASN A 16 1.38 19.48 7.80
N ALA A 17 1.73 20.47 8.63
CA ALA A 17 3.11 20.89 8.91
C ALA A 17 3.68 20.28 10.21
N LYS A 18 3.23 19.07 10.60
CA LYS A 18 3.90 18.28 11.64
C LYS A 18 5.33 18.00 11.18
N SER A 19 6.33 18.32 12.00
CA SER A 19 7.76 18.12 11.67
C SER A 19 7.99 16.73 11.08
N LYS A 20 8.35 16.68 9.79
CA LYS A 20 8.60 15.45 9.04
C LYS A 20 9.97 14.87 9.43
N GLY A 21 10.05 14.30 10.63
CA GLY A 21 11.16 13.44 11.02
C GLY A 21 10.96 12.03 10.45
N VAL A 22 12.05 11.32 10.15
CA VAL A 22 11.98 9.89 9.85
C VAL A 22 11.61 9.15 11.14
N ILE A 23 10.46 8.47 11.13
CA ILE A 23 9.96 7.69 12.27
C ILE A 23 10.65 6.32 12.34
N GLY A 24 10.96 5.75 11.18
CA GLY A 24 11.67 4.47 11.03
C GLY A 24 11.82 4.10 9.56
N VAL A 25 12.59 3.03 9.30
CA VAL A 25 12.81 2.46 7.97
C VAL A 25 12.58 0.95 8.06
N GLY A 26 11.98 0.38 7.02
CA GLY A 26 11.82 -1.06 6.88
C GLY A 26 12.08 -1.50 5.45
N ILE A 27 12.59 -2.71 5.29
CA ILE A 27 12.91 -3.32 4.00
C ILE A 27 12.33 -4.72 3.99
N ASP A 28 11.77 -5.15 2.86
CA ASP A 28 11.28 -6.50 2.64
C ASP A 28 11.62 -7.01 1.25
N VAL A 29 11.86 -8.33 1.13
CA VAL A 29 12.15 -9.00 -0.13
C VAL A 29 11.25 -10.23 -0.23
N LEU A 30 10.59 -10.38 -1.38
CA LEU A 30 9.61 -11.44 -1.60
C LEU A 30 10.03 -12.37 -2.74
N HIS A 31 9.91 -13.68 -2.50
CA HIS A 31 10.17 -14.69 -3.53
C HIS A 31 8.91 -14.96 -4.40
N MET A 32 8.91 -14.42 -5.62
CA MET A 32 7.74 -14.44 -6.52
C MET A 32 7.21 -15.85 -6.87
N PRO A 33 8.04 -16.87 -7.19
CA PRO A 33 7.53 -18.21 -7.44
C PRO A 33 6.79 -18.82 -6.24
N ARG A 34 7.25 -18.52 -5.02
CA ARG A 34 6.57 -18.97 -3.79
C ARG A 34 5.22 -18.29 -3.63
N LEU A 35 5.13 -16.99 -3.88
CA LEU A 35 3.86 -16.28 -3.85
C LEU A 35 2.88 -16.86 -4.89
N LYS A 36 3.35 -17.08 -6.12
CA LYS A 36 2.56 -17.69 -7.20
C LYS A 36 2.01 -19.06 -6.78
N ALA A 37 2.84 -19.92 -6.17
CA ALA A 37 2.40 -21.22 -5.66
C ALA A 37 1.36 -21.12 -4.53
N VAL A 38 1.43 -20.09 -3.68
CA VAL A 38 0.42 -19.84 -2.63
C VAL A 38 -0.91 -19.39 -3.25
N LEU A 39 -0.85 -18.43 -4.19
CA LEU A 39 -2.02 -17.92 -4.90
C LEU A 39 -2.71 -19.02 -5.73
N GLY A 40 -1.95 -19.93 -6.35
CA GLY A 40 -2.53 -21.06 -7.09
C GLY A 40 -3.24 -22.10 -6.22
N ARG A 41 -2.92 -22.18 -4.91
CA ARG A 41 -3.54 -23.18 -4.01
C ARG A 41 -4.75 -22.62 -3.26
N ARG A 42 -4.65 -21.41 -2.73
CA ARG A 42 -5.67 -20.80 -1.85
C ARG A 42 -5.74 -19.28 -2.05
N PRO A 43 -6.18 -18.82 -3.24
CA PRO A 43 -6.14 -17.40 -3.58
C PRO A 43 -7.02 -16.57 -2.66
N ASP A 44 -8.29 -16.96 -2.48
CA ASP A 44 -9.29 -16.12 -1.81
C ASP A 44 -8.89 -15.77 -0.37
N ARG A 45 -8.54 -16.78 0.44
CA ARG A 45 -8.12 -16.57 1.84
C ARG A 45 -6.88 -15.70 1.95
N PHE A 46 -5.95 -15.82 1.01
CA PHE A 46 -4.72 -15.04 1.03
C PHE A 46 -5.01 -13.58 0.66
N LEU A 47 -5.76 -13.37 -0.44
CA LEU A 47 -6.11 -12.05 -0.96
C LEU A 47 -6.96 -11.27 0.04
N THR A 48 -8.00 -11.87 0.62
CA THR A 48 -8.86 -11.18 1.59
C THR A 48 -8.16 -10.87 2.92
N ARG A 49 -7.06 -11.58 3.23
CA ARG A 49 -6.24 -11.27 4.40
C ARG A 49 -5.34 -10.07 4.14
N VAL A 50 -4.66 -10.08 3.00
CA VAL A 50 -3.56 -9.14 2.69
C VAL A 50 -4.06 -7.85 2.07
N LEU A 51 -5.00 -7.92 1.14
CA LEU A 51 -5.51 -6.78 0.39
C LEU A 51 -6.66 -6.12 1.15
N THR A 52 -6.66 -4.79 1.20
CA THR A 52 -7.80 -4.02 1.72
C THR A 52 -8.98 -4.08 0.75
N LYS A 53 -10.15 -3.65 1.19
CA LYS A 53 -11.34 -3.59 0.32
C LYS A 53 -11.09 -2.74 -0.95
N ALA A 54 -10.34 -1.65 -0.83
CA ALA A 54 -9.97 -0.81 -1.96
C ALA A 54 -9.04 -1.57 -2.92
N GLU A 55 -7.98 -2.18 -2.39
CA GLU A 55 -7.01 -2.95 -3.18
C GLU A 55 -7.63 -4.20 -3.83
N LEU A 56 -8.61 -4.84 -3.18
CA LEU A 56 -9.37 -5.94 -3.76
C LEU A 56 -10.19 -5.49 -4.97
N GLY A 57 -10.77 -4.29 -4.93
CA GLY A 57 -11.48 -3.71 -6.06
C GLY A 57 -10.56 -3.49 -7.27
N ASP A 58 -9.34 -3.00 -7.02
CA ASP A 58 -8.34 -2.83 -8.08
C ASP A 58 -7.78 -4.16 -8.58
N PHE A 59 -7.58 -5.12 -7.68
CA PHE A 59 -7.15 -6.47 -8.04
C PHE A 59 -8.20 -7.18 -8.92
N GLN A 60 -9.49 -7.01 -8.62
CA GLN A 60 -10.55 -7.64 -9.42
C GLN A 60 -10.54 -7.11 -10.86
N LYS A 61 -10.38 -5.80 -11.07
CA LYS A 61 -10.23 -5.21 -12.41
C LYS A 61 -9.03 -5.80 -13.15
N LEU A 62 -7.87 -5.87 -12.48
CA LEU A 62 -6.67 -6.46 -13.04
C LEU A 62 -6.87 -7.95 -13.38
N LYS A 63 -7.55 -8.69 -12.50
CA LYS A 63 -7.88 -10.10 -12.70
C LYS A 63 -8.74 -10.28 -13.94
N ASP A 64 -9.71 -9.41 -14.16
CA ASP A 64 -10.57 -9.44 -15.36
C ASP A 64 -9.76 -9.15 -16.63
N GLU A 65 -8.82 -8.19 -16.60
CA GLU A 65 -7.90 -7.90 -17.71
C GLU A 65 -7.02 -9.09 -18.12
N VAL A 66 -6.61 -9.92 -17.16
CA VAL A 66 -5.77 -11.11 -17.40
C VAL A 66 -6.58 -12.41 -17.56
N GLY A 67 -7.87 -12.29 -17.90
CA GLY A 67 -8.72 -13.45 -18.21
C GLY A 67 -9.09 -14.30 -16.99
N GLY A 68 -9.17 -13.69 -15.80
CA GLY A 68 -9.57 -14.37 -14.56
C GLY A 68 -8.44 -15.11 -13.84
N GLN A 69 -7.22 -15.07 -14.36
CA GLN A 69 -6.07 -15.84 -13.85
C GLN A 69 -5.42 -15.15 -12.64
N VAL A 70 -5.48 -15.80 -11.48
CA VAL A 70 -4.90 -15.28 -10.22
C VAL A 70 -3.40 -15.53 -10.09
N ASP A 71 -2.86 -16.49 -10.84
CA ASP A 71 -1.45 -16.86 -10.89
C ASP A 71 -0.72 -16.25 -12.10
N HIS A 72 -1.42 -15.45 -12.91
CA HIS A 72 -0.81 -14.67 -13.97
C HIS A 72 0.24 -13.70 -13.39
N ASP A 73 1.37 -13.52 -14.06
CA ASP A 73 2.53 -12.83 -13.49
C ASP A 73 2.20 -11.38 -13.08
N ARG A 74 1.38 -10.65 -13.84
CA ARG A 74 0.87 -9.32 -13.45
C ARG A 74 0.04 -9.34 -12.15
N ALA A 75 -0.81 -10.35 -11.97
CA ALA A 75 -1.62 -10.49 -10.76
C ALA A 75 -0.73 -10.84 -9.55
N VAL A 76 0.25 -11.73 -9.73
CA VAL A 76 1.24 -12.09 -8.70
C VAL A 76 2.09 -10.87 -8.33
N GLN A 77 2.56 -10.09 -9.30
CA GLN A 77 3.30 -8.84 -9.08
C GLN A 77 2.48 -7.81 -8.32
N PHE A 78 1.20 -7.64 -8.69
CA PHE A 78 0.31 -6.73 -7.97
C PHE A 78 0.26 -7.09 -6.48
N VAL A 79 -0.03 -8.35 -6.17
CA VAL A 79 -0.14 -8.82 -4.78
C VAL A 79 1.20 -8.78 -4.06
N GLY A 80 2.29 -9.17 -4.74
CA GLY A 80 3.63 -9.20 -4.19
C GLY A 80 4.16 -7.82 -3.81
N ALA A 81 3.89 -6.82 -4.64
CA ALA A 81 4.19 -5.43 -4.33
C ALA A 81 3.51 -4.98 -3.03
N ARG A 82 2.21 -5.24 -2.86
CA ARG A 82 1.47 -4.84 -1.65
C ARG A 82 1.95 -5.60 -0.42
N TRP A 83 2.29 -6.88 -0.58
CA TRP A 83 2.88 -7.66 0.49
C TRP A 83 4.19 -7.02 0.99
N ALA A 84 5.14 -6.79 0.09
CA ALA A 84 6.46 -6.27 0.45
C ALA A 84 6.38 -4.87 1.07
N LEU A 85 5.58 -3.96 0.48
CA LEU A 85 5.38 -2.61 0.98
C LEU A 85 4.74 -2.59 2.37
N LYS A 86 3.75 -3.47 2.62
CA LYS A 86 3.11 -3.58 3.94
C LYS A 86 4.07 -4.15 4.98
N GLU A 87 4.85 -5.16 4.65
CA GLU A 87 5.88 -5.71 5.55
C GLU A 87 6.99 -4.68 5.86
N ALA A 88 7.47 -3.95 4.86
CA ALA A 88 8.42 -2.86 5.05
C ALA A 88 7.84 -1.78 5.97
N THR A 89 6.58 -1.40 5.75
CA THR A 89 5.85 -0.45 6.62
C THR A 89 5.73 -0.97 8.06
N TYR A 90 5.40 -2.25 8.27
CA TYR A 90 5.35 -2.82 9.62
C TYR A 90 6.69 -2.75 10.34
N LYS A 91 7.77 -3.06 9.64
CA LYS A 91 9.13 -2.99 10.20
C LYS A 91 9.52 -1.56 10.56
N ALA A 92 9.11 -0.57 9.75
CA ALA A 92 9.37 0.84 10.03
C ALA A 92 8.59 1.39 11.24
N LEU A 93 7.38 0.86 11.48
CA LEU A 93 6.45 1.44 12.47
C LEU A 93 6.36 0.65 13.79
N THR A 94 6.86 -0.58 13.84
CA THR A 94 6.89 -1.41 15.06
C THR A 94 8.11 -1.00 15.93
N PRO A 95 7.97 -0.90 17.28
CA PRO A 95 6.82 -1.23 18.12
C PRO A 95 5.85 -0.06 18.37
N LEU A 96 6.07 1.10 17.76
CA LEU A 96 5.29 2.32 18.02
C LEU A 96 3.81 2.17 17.64
N HIS A 97 3.52 1.41 16.58
CA HIS A 97 2.16 1.14 16.12
C HIS A 97 1.94 -0.37 15.96
N LYS A 98 0.79 -0.88 16.44
CA LYS A 98 0.34 -2.25 16.20
C LYS A 98 -0.64 -2.23 15.04
N LEU A 99 -0.14 -2.53 13.84
CA LEU A 99 -0.92 -2.50 12.62
C LEU A 99 -1.32 -3.91 12.18
N THR A 100 -2.44 -4.02 11.50
CA THR A 100 -2.91 -5.20 10.79
C THR A 100 -2.85 -4.99 9.27
N TRP A 101 -2.99 -6.07 8.49
CA TRP A 101 -3.01 -6.04 7.01
C TRP A 101 -4.04 -5.08 6.41
N GLN A 102 -5.12 -4.86 7.14
CA GLN A 102 -6.26 -4.06 6.70
C GLN A 102 -6.12 -2.57 7.06
N ASP A 103 -5.20 -2.22 7.97
CA ASP A 103 -4.96 -0.83 8.39
C ASP A 103 -4.02 -0.08 7.44
N VAL A 104 -3.44 -0.81 6.48
CA VAL A 104 -2.43 -0.31 5.54
C VAL A 104 -2.96 -0.49 4.13
N THR A 105 -3.09 0.61 3.38
CA THR A 105 -3.47 0.60 1.97
C THR A 105 -2.36 1.21 1.13
N VAL A 106 -1.95 0.51 0.07
CA VAL A 106 -0.99 1.01 -0.90
C VAL A 106 -1.74 1.73 -2.01
N ILE A 107 -1.42 3.01 -2.20
CA ILE A 107 -1.95 3.84 -3.28
C ILE A 107 -0.81 4.25 -4.20
N LYS A 108 -1.10 4.29 -5.49
CA LYS A 108 -0.15 4.83 -6.48
C LYS A 108 -0.26 6.36 -6.45
N ASP A 109 0.87 7.04 -6.22
CA ASP A 109 0.88 8.48 -6.37
C ASP A 109 0.82 8.86 -7.86
N GLN A 110 0.10 9.93 -8.19
CA GLN A 110 0.03 10.46 -9.56
C GLN A 110 1.10 11.54 -9.81
N GLY A 111 2.06 11.68 -8.90
CA GLY A 111 3.18 12.62 -9.02
C GLY A 111 4.05 12.36 -10.25
N THR A 112 4.66 13.44 -10.76
CA THR A 112 5.51 13.49 -11.97
C THR A 112 6.80 12.67 -11.90
N GLU A 113 7.16 12.13 -10.74
CA GLU A 113 8.34 11.28 -10.53
C GLU A 113 7.88 9.82 -10.43
N ALA A 114 8.26 8.99 -11.40
CA ALA A 114 7.57 7.73 -11.75
C ALA A 114 7.73 6.54 -10.78
N HIS A 115 8.19 6.73 -9.53
CA HIS A 115 8.71 5.63 -8.71
C HIS A 115 8.18 5.50 -7.28
N ASP A 116 7.35 6.43 -6.80
CA ASP A 116 6.93 6.42 -5.40
C ASP A 116 5.54 5.80 -5.20
N ASN A 117 5.47 4.73 -4.41
CA ASN A 117 4.20 4.23 -3.87
C ASN A 117 3.96 4.89 -2.52
N ILE A 118 2.72 5.31 -2.27
CA ILE A 118 2.34 5.85 -0.96
C ILE A 118 1.64 4.76 -0.19
N VAL A 119 2.09 4.55 1.03
CA VAL A 119 1.41 3.70 2.00
C VAL A 119 0.58 4.58 2.92
N ALA A 120 -0.74 4.42 2.88
CA ALA A 120 -1.69 5.16 3.68
C ALA A 120 -2.19 4.31 4.86
N THR A 121 -2.22 4.92 6.03
CA THR A 121 -2.73 4.34 7.28
C THR A 121 -3.55 5.40 8.04
N GLU A 122 -4.31 5.01 9.06
CA GLU A 122 -4.97 5.98 9.95
C GLU A 122 -3.98 6.95 10.63
N SER A 123 -2.77 6.47 10.93
CA SER A 123 -1.68 7.25 11.55
C SER A 123 -1.00 8.25 10.60
N GLY A 124 -1.25 8.17 9.28
CA GLY A 124 -0.66 9.08 8.30
C GLY A 124 -0.29 8.42 6.96
N ARG A 125 0.38 9.21 6.12
CA ARG A 125 0.94 8.78 4.82
C ARG A 125 2.44 8.57 4.93
N TYR A 126 2.92 7.47 4.38
CA TYR A 126 4.32 7.07 4.32
C TYR A 126 4.72 6.85 2.86
N VAL A 127 5.98 7.13 2.54
CA VAL A 127 6.54 6.95 1.19
C VAL A 127 7.38 5.69 1.19
N ASP A 128 7.24 4.89 0.15
CA ASP A 128 7.99 3.64 -0.01
C ASP A 128 8.36 3.42 -1.49
N GLN A 129 9.53 2.82 -1.71
CA GLN A 129 10.09 2.56 -3.03
C GLN A 129 10.17 1.05 -3.27
N LEU A 130 9.53 0.60 -4.35
CA LEU A 130 9.55 -0.80 -4.76
C LEU A 130 10.36 -0.96 -6.04
N SER A 131 11.35 -1.84 -5.99
CA SER A 131 12.10 -2.30 -7.17
C SER A 131 11.75 -3.76 -7.47
N HIS A 132 11.79 -4.11 -8.75
CA HIS A 132 11.65 -5.49 -9.21
C HIS A 132 12.99 -5.91 -9.81
N CYS A 133 13.47 -7.11 -9.46
CA CYS A 133 14.68 -7.72 -10.00
C CYS A 133 14.30 -8.90 -10.90
#